data_AF-A0A0B7FGB0-F1
#
_entry.id   AF-A0A0B7FGB0-F1
#
_cell.length_a   1.000
_cell.length_b   1.000
_cell.length_c   1.000
_cell.angle_alpha   90.00
_cell.angle_beta   90.00
_cell.angle_gamma   90.00
#
_symmetry.space_group_name_H-M   'P 1'
#
loop_
_entity.id
_entity.type
_entity.pdbx_description
1 polymer ?
#
loop_
_entity_poly.entity_id
_entity_poly.type
_entity_poly.pdbx_seq_one_letter_code
_entity_poly.pdbx_strand_id
1 'polypeptide(L)'
;MVFMFMGLFTIGFQAVVWVYPSEILPLRLRAKGSALSTAANWICNYIVVQLTPVAISTIGFRTYVIFGVVNAIFVPIVYFTFPETKGLSLEEIDELFSPSSLSTRTS
;
A
#
# COMPACT_ATOMS: atom_id res chain seq x y z
N MET A 1 -21.11 -10.28 -10.88
CA MET A 1 -19.86 -9.60 -11.29
C MET A 1 -19.33 -8.68 -10.19
N VAL A 2 -20.09 -7.68 -9.72
CA VAL A 2 -19.65 -6.77 -8.63
C VAL A 2 -19.26 -7.51 -7.34
N PHE A 3 -20.07 -8.47 -6.86
CA PHE A 3 -19.76 -9.22 -5.63
C PHE A 3 -18.49 -10.06 -5.72
N MET A 4 -18.22 -10.71 -6.86
CA MET A 4 -16.98 -11.47 -7.05
C MET A 4 -15.76 -10.55 -7.10
N PHE A 5 -15.88 -9.42 -7.80
CA PHE A 5 -14.82 -8.40 -7.84
C PHE A 5 -14.52 -7.87 -6.43
N MET A 6 -15.56 -7.50 -5.67
CA MET A 6 -15.38 -7.02 -4.30
C MET A 6 -14.80 -8.10 -3.38
N GLY A 7 -15.22 -9.37 -3.53
CA GLY A 7 -14.67 -10.48 -2.76
C GLY A 7 -13.18 -10.69 -3.00
N LEU A 8 -12.77 -10.78 -4.27
CA LEU A 8 -11.36 -10.93 -4.65
C LEU A 8 -10.51 -9.71 -4.22
N PHE A 9 -11.04 -8.51 -4.42
CA PHE A 9 -10.39 -7.28 -3.99
C PHE A 9 -10.20 -7.23 -2.47
N THR A 10 -11.20 -7.69 -1.71
CA THR A 10 -11.16 -7.67 -0.25
C THR A 10 -10.12 -8.65 0.30
N ILE A 11 -10.11 -9.89 -0.21
CA ILE A 11 -9.21 -10.95 0.26
C ILE A 11 -7.76 -10.68 -0.17
N GLY A 12 -7.56 -10.20 -1.40
CA GLY A 12 -6.22 -9.95 -1.94
C GLY A 12 -5.65 -8.61 -1.49
N PHE A 13 -6.15 -7.52 -2.08
CA PHE A 13 -5.50 -6.21 -1.97
C PHE A 13 -5.87 -5.46 -0.69
N GLN A 14 -7.15 -5.43 -0.34
CA GLN A 14 -7.63 -4.66 0.82
C GLN A 14 -7.03 -5.18 2.12
N ALA A 15 -7.10 -6.49 2.38
CA ALA A 15 -6.57 -7.07 3.61
C ALA A 15 -5.06 -6.77 3.79
N VAL A 16 -4.27 -6.88 2.72
CA VAL A 16 -2.82 -6.64 2.75
C VAL A 16 -2.49 -5.19 3.05
N VAL A 17 -3.23 -4.22 2.48
CA VAL A 17 -2.98 -2.78 2.70
C VAL A 17 -3.08 -2.37 4.19
N TRP A 18 -3.93 -3.04 4.97
CA TRP A 18 -4.10 -2.70 6.39
C TRP A 18 -3.11 -3.42 7.31
N VAL A 19 -2.63 -4.59 6.91
CA VAL A 19 -1.73 -5.42 7.73
C VAL A 19 -0.26 -5.08 7.45
N TYR A 20 0.10 -4.89 6.18
CA TYR A 20 1.48 -4.68 5.75
C TYR A 20 2.20 -3.52 6.46
N PRO A 21 1.59 -2.32 6.67
CA PRO A 21 2.24 -1.22 7.39
C PRO A 21 2.59 -1.58 8.82
N SER A 22 1.84 -2.49 9.46
CA SER A 22 2.11 -2.91 10.83
C SER A 22 3.27 -3.93 10.92
N GLU A 23 3.51 -4.68 9.84
CA GLU A 23 4.58 -5.67 9.73
C GLU A 23 5.94 -5.03 9.48
N ILE A 24 6.01 -4.01 8.61
CA ILE A 24 7.28 -3.37 8.23
C ILE A 24 7.79 -2.34 9.26
N LEU A 25 6.92 -1.86 10.16
CA LEU A 25 7.29 -0.79 11.09
C LEU A 25 7.85 -1.35 12.41
N PRO A 26 9.01 -0.86 12.88
CA PRO A 26 9.58 -1.23 14.18
C PRO A 26 8.64 -0.81 15.32
N LEU A 27 8.62 -1.59 16.40
CA LEU A 27 7.68 -1.46 17.53
C LEU A 27 7.53 -0.03 18.06
N ARG A 28 8.62 0.73 18.12
CA ARG A 28 8.65 2.12 18.61
C ARG A 28 8.01 3.14 17.65
N LEU A 29 8.04 2.89 16.35
CA LEU A 29 7.51 3.81 15.33
C LEU A 29 6.15 3.37 14.78
N ARG A 30 5.75 2.12 15.04
CA ARG A 30 4.50 1.52 14.54
C ARG A 30 3.27 2.39 14.79
N ALA A 31 3.05 2.87 16.01
CA ALA A 31 1.89 3.72 16.31
C ALA A 31 1.85 5.02 15.49
N LYS A 32 3.00 5.69 15.31
CA LYS A 32 3.09 6.95 14.54
C LYS A 32 2.99 6.70 13.04
N GLY A 33 3.65 5.65 12.54
CA GLY A 33 3.62 5.28 11.12
C GLY A 33 2.25 4.76 10.67
N SER A 34 1.57 3.96 11.49
CA SER A 34 0.20 3.52 11.21
C SER A 34 -0.81 4.68 11.21
N ALA A 35 -0.65 5.65 12.12
CA ALA A 35 -1.48 6.86 12.12
C ALA A 35 -1.25 7.70 10.85
N LEU A 36 0.00 7.90 10.44
CA LEU A 36 0.33 8.62 9.21
C LEU A 36 -0.18 7.89 7.96
N SER A 37 -0.03 6.56 7.90
CA SER A 37 -0.55 5.73 6.80
C SER A 37 -2.06 5.83 6.70
N THR A 38 -2.76 5.77 7.84
CA THR A 38 -4.22 5.91 7.88
C THR A 38 -4.65 7.32 7.44
N ALA A 39 -3.98 8.36 7.91
CA ALA A 39 -4.27 9.74 7.50
C ALA A 39 -4.05 9.94 5.99
N ALA A 40 -2.93 9.45 5.45
CA ALA A 40 -2.63 9.52 4.02
C ALA A 40 -3.69 8.76 3.19
N ASN A 41 -4.13 7.59 3.65
CA ASN A 41 -5.19 6.81 3.00
C ASN A 41 -6.50 7.62 2.90
N TRP A 42 -6.95 8.22 4.01
CA TRP A 42 -8.18 9.01 4.02
C TRP A 42 -8.08 10.30 3.21
N ILE A 43 -6.91 10.97 3.22
CA ILE A 43 -6.67 12.15 2.38
C ILE A 43 -6.73 11.78 0.90
N CYS A 44 -6.09 10.69 0.49
CA CYS A 44 -6.14 10.22 -0.88
C CYS A 44 -7.57 9.84 -1.28
N ASN A 45 -8.31 9.16 -0.39
CA ASN A 45 -9.71 8.82 -0.62
C ASN A 45 -10.55 10.08 -0.83
N TYR A 46 -10.38 11.10 0.02
CA TYR A 46 -11.07 12.37 -0.11
C TYR A 46 -10.78 13.04 -1.47
N ILE A 47 -9.50 13.11 -1.87
CA ILE A 47 -9.10 13.67 -3.17
C ILE A 47 -9.79 12.93 -4.31
N VAL A 48 -9.81 11.60 -4.29
CA VAL A 48 -10.46 10.80 -5.33
C VAL A 48 -11.96 11.06 -5.35
N VAL A 49 -12.63 11.11 -4.19
CA VAL A 49 -14.07 11.39 -4.10
C VAL A 49 -14.42 12.77 -4.68
N GLN A 50 -13.60 13.79 -4.44
CA GLN A 50 -13.81 15.13 -4.98
C GLN A 50 -13.47 15.22 -6.47
N LEU A 51 -12.40 14.56 -6.92
CA LEU A 51 -11.92 14.64 -8.30
C LEU A 51 -12.78 13.82 -9.27
N THR A 52 -13.28 12.66 -8.83
CA THR A 52 -14.07 11.74 -9.66
C THR A 52 -15.28 12.39 -10.34
N PRO A 53 -16.18 13.14 -9.66
CA PRO A 53 -17.32 13.78 -10.32
C PRO A 53 -16.90 14.87 -11.33
N VAL A 54 -15.84 15.62 -11.03
CA VAL A 54 -15.28 16.62 -11.96
C VAL A 54 -14.68 15.96 -13.20
N ALA A 55 -13.96 14.86 -13.00
CA ALA A 55 -13.38 14.09 -14.11
C ALA A 55 -14.48 13.45 -14.97
N ILE A 56 -15.49 12.82 -14.38
CA ILE A 56 -16.58 12.20 -15.14
C ILE A 56 -17.36 13.25 -15.95
N SER A 57 -17.63 14.44 -15.37
CA SER A 57 -18.33 15.51 -16.10
C SER A 57 -17.49 16.13 -17.22
N THR A 58 -16.16 16.14 -17.10
CA THR A 58 -15.27 16.76 -18.11
C THR A 58 -14.84 15.78 -19.20
N ILE A 59 -14.40 14.58 -18.83
CA ILE A 59 -13.76 13.60 -19.73
C ILE A 59 -14.55 12.28 -19.85
N GLY A 60 -15.67 12.15 -19.14
CA GLY A 60 -16.60 11.02 -19.26
C GLY A 60 -15.94 9.67 -18.97
N PHE A 61 -16.12 8.72 -19.90
CA PHE A 61 -15.62 7.34 -19.75
C PHE A 61 -14.08 7.27 -19.63
N ARG A 62 -13.35 8.28 -20.12
CA ARG A 62 -11.88 8.30 -20.06
C ARG A 62 -11.36 8.35 -18.63
N THR A 63 -12.17 8.79 -17.67
CA THR A 63 -11.86 8.73 -16.23
C THR A 63 -11.56 7.29 -15.78
N TYR A 64 -12.29 6.31 -16.30
CA TYR A 64 -12.07 4.90 -15.96
C TYR A 64 -10.75 4.36 -16.52
N VAL A 65 -10.31 4.87 -17.68
CA VAL A 65 -8.99 4.53 -18.26
C VAL A 65 -7.87 5.07 -17.37
N ILE A 66 -8.01 6.29 -16.83
CA ILE A 66 -7.04 6.85 -15.87
C ILE A 66 -6.93 5.96 -14.63
N PHE A 67 -8.06 5.54 -14.05
CA PHE A 67 -8.02 4.60 -12.92
C PHE A 67 -7.37 3.27 -13.28
N GLY A 68 -7.63 2.75 -14.49
CA GLY A 68 -6.98 1.53 -14.98
C GLY A 68 -5.45 1.68 -15.08
N VAL A 69 -4.96 2.79 -15.65
CA VAL A 69 -3.53 3.08 -15.77
C VAL A 69 -2.87 3.24 -14.40
N VAL A 70 -3.51 3.97 -13.47
CA VAL A 70 -2.99 4.14 -12.11
C VAL A 70 -2.89 2.80 -11.39
N ASN A 71 -3.89 1.93 -11.52
CA ASN A 71 -3.84 0.57 -10.96
C ASN A 71 -2.72 -0.27 -11.61
N ALA A 72 -2.56 -0.17 -12.94
CA ALA A 72 -1.53 -0.90 -13.66
C ALA A 72 -0.10 -0.47 -13.29
N ILE A 73 0.12 0.82 -12.98
CA ILE A 73 1.40 1.34 -12.47
C ILE A 73 1.66 0.85 -11.03
N PHE A 74 0.60 0.65 -10.24
CA PHE A 74 0.75 0.19 -8.86
C PHE A 74 1.29 -1.25 -8.77
N VAL A 75 0.93 -2.12 -9.72
CA VAL A 75 1.39 -3.52 -9.78
C VAL A 75 2.92 -3.66 -9.78
N PRO A 76 3.69 -3.03 -10.70
CA PRO A 76 5.14 -3.11 -10.69
C PRO A 76 5.76 -2.43 -9.46
N ILE A 77 5.16 -1.34 -8.96
CA ILE A 77 5.64 -0.68 -7.73
C ILE A 77 5.60 -1.67 -6.55
N VAL A 78 4.48 -2.37 -6.38
CA VAL A 78 4.34 -3.39 -5.34
C VAL A 78 5.36 -4.51 -5.58
N TYR A 79 5.45 -5.03 -6.80
CA TYR A 79 6.36 -6.13 -7.13
C TYR A 79 7.85 -5.83 -6.82
N PHE A 80 8.32 -4.61 -7.08
CA PHE A 80 9.74 -4.26 -6.87
C PHE A 80 10.03 -3.67 -5.48
N THR A 81 9.07 -2.99 -4.86
CA THR A 81 9.32 -2.20 -3.63
C THR A 81 8.88 -2.93 -2.37
N PHE A 82 7.96 -3.89 -2.47
CA PHE A 82 7.42 -4.59 -1.30
C PHE A 82 8.19 -5.90 -1.12
N PRO A 83 9.17 -5.96 -0.18
CA PRO A 83 9.76 -7.23 0.21
C PRO A 83 8.66 -8.14 0.78
N GLU A 84 8.73 -9.43 0.43
CA GLU A 84 7.84 -10.46 0.96
C GLU A 84 8.11 -10.62 2.46
N THR A 85 7.11 -10.29 3.29
CA THR A 85 7.16 -10.39 4.76
C THR A 85 6.63 -11.71 5.28
N LYS A 86 6.02 -12.54 4.43
CA LYS A 86 5.36 -13.78 4.84
C LYS A 86 6.35 -14.82 5.36
N GLY A 87 6.19 -15.19 6.64
CA GLY A 87 6.95 -16.26 7.29
C GLY A 87 8.16 -15.80 8.11
N LEU A 88 8.39 -14.48 8.20
CA LEU A 88 9.41 -13.90 9.09
C LEU A 88 8.79 -13.54 10.44
N SER A 89 9.54 -13.74 11.51
CA SER A 89 9.17 -13.21 12.82
C SER A 89 9.29 -11.68 12.82
N LEU A 90 8.55 -11.01 13.72
CA LEU A 90 8.63 -9.55 13.88
C LEU A 90 10.06 -9.09 14.25
N GLU A 91 10.90 -9.98 14.77
CA GLU A 91 12.29 -9.73 15.16
C GLU A 91 13.23 -9.83 13.95
N GLU A 92 13.02 -10.81 13.06
CA GLU A 92 13.78 -10.97 11.81
C GLU A 92 13.53 -9.82 10.82
N ILE A 93 12.30 -9.27 10.81
CA ILE A 93 11.97 -8.07 10.03
C ILE A 93 12.72 -6.85 10.61
N ASP A 94 12.81 -6.73 11.94
CA ASP A 94 13.54 -5.63 12.59
C ASP A 94 15.05 -5.71 12.27
N GLU A 95 15.63 -6.90 12.17
CA GLU A 95 17.02 -7.11 11.72
C GLU A 95 17.24 -6.74 10.24
N LEU A 96 16.27 -7.03 9.36
CA LEU A 96 16.33 -6.67 7.93
C LEU A 96 16.37 -5.15 7.71
N PHE A 97 15.68 -4.39 8.57
CA PHE A 97 15.62 -2.93 8.52
C PHE A 97 16.57 -2.23 9.52
N SER A 98 17.33 -2.99 10.32
CA SER A 98 18.32 -2.45 11.27
C SER A 98 19.58 -1.97 10.53
N PRO A 99 20.05 -0.72 10.75
CA PRO A 99 21.23 -0.16 10.09
C PRO A 99 22.55 -0.90 10.43
N SER A 100 22.52 -1.84 11.37
CA SER A 100 23.69 -2.64 11.79
C SER A 100 24.10 -3.73 10.78
N SER A 101 23.22 -4.17 9.88
CA SER A 101 23.56 -5.18 8.86
C SER A 101 24.42 -4.64 7.70
N LEU A 102 24.51 -3.31 7.55
CA LEU A 102 25.38 -2.64 6.57
C LEU A 102 26.84 -2.50 7.05
N SER A 103 27.10 -2.60 8.36
CA SER A 103 28.44 -2.49 8.94
C SER A 103 29.26 -3.78 8.81
N THR A 104 28.63 -4.95 8.72
CA THR A 104 29.34 -6.24 8.71
C THR A 104 29.76 -6.68 7.30
N ARG A 105 29.25 -6.05 6.22
CA ARG A 105 29.67 -6.35 4.82
C ARG A 105 30.87 -5.53 4.33
N THR A 106 31.40 -4.63 5.16
CA THR A 106 32.68 -3.93 4.92
C THR A 106 33.80 -4.40 5.88
N SER A 107 33.57 -5.53 6.56
CA SER A 107 34.51 -6.40 7.30
C SER A 107 35.53 -7.14 6.46
#